data_AF-A0A7W9JKM3-F1
#
_entry.id   AF-A0A7W9JKM3-F1
#
_cell.length_a   1.000
_cell.length_b   1.000
_cell.length_c   1.000
_cell.angle_alpha   90.00
_cell.angle_beta   90.00
_cell.angle_gamma   90.00
#
_symmetry.space_group_name_H-M   'P 1'
#
loop_
_entity.id
_entity.type
_entity.pdbx_description
1 polymer ?
#
loop_
_entity_poly.entity_id
_entity_poly.type
_entity_poly.pdbx_seq_one_letter_code
_entity_poly.pdbx_strand_id
1 'polypeptide(L)'
;MSINTVHHLPAAPSPLMQRHVLKRVEETLARRFEGVATAEAVRATVREVASELKRSARMTMFLPALTEREAARRLQADAPAHAPLAAAA
;
A
#
# COMPACT_ATOMS: atom_id res chain seq x y z
N MET A 1 -15.23 35.68 -20.79
CA MET A 1 -13.99 34.93 -21.08
C MET A 1 -13.89 33.82 -20.03
N SER A 2 -14.41 32.62 -20.30
CA SER A 2 -14.36 31.50 -19.34
C SER A 2 -13.02 30.78 -19.45
N ILE A 3 -12.26 30.78 -18.36
CA ILE A 3 -11.02 30.02 -18.24
C ILE A 3 -11.44 28.56 -17.99
N ASN A 4 -11.48 27.74 -19.04
CA ASN A 4 -11.61 26.28 -18.92
C ASN A 4 -10.26 25.71 -18.43
N THR A 5 -9.98 25.79 -17.14
CA THR A 5 -8.88 25.06 -16.51
C THR A 5 -9.27 23.60 -16.39
N VAL A 6 -9.03 22.83 -17.45
CA VAL A 6 -8.98 21.37 -17.37
C VAL A 6 -7.80 21.03 -16.47
N HIS A 7 -8.07 20.71 -15.20
CA HIS A 7 -7.05 20.19 -14.30
C HIS A 7 -6.61 18.82 -14.83
N HIS A 8 -5.56 18.79 -15.65
CA HIS A 8 -4.86 17.56 -15.99
C HIS A 8 -4.21 17.02 -14.72
N LEU A 9 -4.94 16.15 -14.02
CA LEU A 9 -4.36 15.32 -12.98
C LEU A 9 -3.24 14.49 -13.65
N PRO A 10 -1.99 14.59 -13.19
CA PRO A 10 -0.89 13.88 -13.82
C PRO A 10 -1.14 12.37 -13.70
N ALA A 11 -1.02 11.64 -14.82
CA ALA A 11 -1.31 10.20 -14.88
C ALA A 11 -0.44 9.34 -13.93
N ALA A 12 0.66 9.93 -13.43
CA ALA A 12 1.54 9.34 -12.44
C ALA A 12 1.93 10.40 -11.38
N PRO A 13 1.98 10.01 -10.09
CA PRO A 13 2.54 10.84 -9.05
C PRO A 13 4.06 10.94 -9.24
N SER A 14 4.70 11.93 -8.63
CA SER A 14 6.16 12.03 -8.73
C SER A 14 6.81 10.74 -8.15
N PRO A 15 7.84 10.18 -8.80
CA PRO A 15 8.46 8.94 -8.34
C PRO A 15 9.00 9.02 -6.90
N LEU A 16 9.48 10.20 -6.50
CA LEU A 16 9.93 10.45 -5.12
C LEU A 16 8.76 10.42 -4.13
N MET A 17 7.64 11.05 -4.46
CA MET A 17 6.43 11.00 -3.63
C MET A 17 5.93 9.56 -3.52
N GLN A 18 5.91 8.82 -4.63
CA GLN A 18 5.46 7.43 -4.62
C GLN A 18 6.33 6.54 -3.72
N ARG A 19 7.67 6.71 -3.77
CA ARG A 19 8.59 6.01 -2.85
C ARG A 19 8.34 6.40 -1.39
N HIS A 20 8.12 7.68 -1.11
CA HIS A 20 7.82 8.16 0.24
C HIS A 20 6.52 7.57 0.79
N VAL A 21 5.45 7.57 -0.01
CA VAL A 21 4.16 7.00 0.40
C VAL A 21 4.27 5.49 0.59
N LEU A 22 4.98 4.76 -0.28
CA LEU A 22 5.21 3.32 -0.09
C LEU A 22 6.00 3.02 1.19
N LYS A 23 7.01 3.83 1.53
CA LYS A 23 7.72 3.70 2.81
C LYS A 23 6.76 3.91 4.00
N ARG A 24 5.86 4.89 3.91
CA ARG A 24 4.84 5.11 4.95
C ARG A 24 3.87 3.93 5.07
N VAL A 25 3.53 3.27 3.96
CA VAL A 25 2.73 2.03 3.95
C VAL A 25 3.50 0.90 4.64
N GLU A 26 4.79 0.70 4.33
CA GLU A 26 5.65 -0.27 5.03
C GLU A 26 5.62 -0.05 6.55
N GLU A 27 5.84 1.18 7.00
CA GLU A 27 5.85 1.54 8.43
C GLU A 27 4.48 1.35 9.10
N THR A 28 3.39 1.66 8.39
CA THR A 28 2.03 1.54 8.91
C THR A 28 1.62 0.08 9.08
N LEU A 29 1.91 -0.76 8.08
CA LEU A 29 1.64 -2.19 8.15
C LEU A 29 2.57 -2.88 9.17
N ALA A 30 3.82 -2.44 9.30
CA ALA A 30 4.73 -3.02 10.30
C ALA A 30 4.21 -2.83 11.73
N ARG A 31 3.64 -1.65 12.04
CA ARG A 31 2.97 -1.40 13.33
C ARG A 31 1.68 -2.23 13.46
N ARG A 32 0.88 -2.32 12.40
CA ARG A 32 -0.40 -3.06 12.43
C ARG A 32 -0.23 -4.55 12.67
N PHE A 33 0.80 -5.15 12.10
CA PHE A 33 1.08 -6.59 12.18
C PHE A 33 2.19 -6.90 13.20
N GLU A 34 2.47 -5.98 14.11
CA GLU A 34 3.38 -6.22 15.22
C GLU A 34 2.91 -7.42 16.05
N GLY A 35 3.84 -8.34 16.36
CA GLY A 35 3.52 -9.60 17.02
C GLY A 35 2.87 -10.68 16.14
N VAL A 36 2.47 -10.35 14.90
CA VAL A 36 1.91 -11.30 13.93
C VAL A 36 2.93 -11.66 12.84
N ALA A 37 3.65 -10.66 12.32
CA ALA A 37 4.68 -10.83 11.32
C ALA A 37 5.93 -10.02 11.66
N THR A 38 7.10 -10.47 11.19
CA THR A 38 8.33 -9.68 11.36
C THR A 38 8.26 -8.42 10.49
N ALA A 39 8.87 -7.33 10.94
CA ALA A 39 8.93 -6.09 10.17
C ALA A 39 9.62 -6.29 8.81
N GLU A 40 10.54 -7.26 8.71
CA GLU A 40 11.17 -7.64 7.44
C GLU A 40 10.20 -8.34 6.50
N ALA A 41 9.40 -9.29 7.00
CA ALA A 41 8.37 -9.95 6.21
C ALA A 41 7.35 -8.93 5.67
N VAL A 42 6.87 -8.02 6.52
CA VAL A 42 5.95 -6.95 6.09
C VAL A 42 6.54 -6.10 4.97
N ARG A 43 7.81 -5.66 5.10
CA ARG A 43 8.50 -4.89 4.06
C ARG A 43 8.64 -5.68 2.76
N ALA A 44 9.00 -6.96 2.85
CA ALA A 44 9.13 -7.83 1.69
C ALA A 44 7.79 -7.95 0.94
N THR A 45 6.70 -8.24 1.65
CA THR A 45 5.36 -8.36 1.08
C THR A 45 4.90 -7.06 0.41
N VAL A 46 5.09 -5.91 1.05
CA VAL A 46 4.71 -4.60 0.47
C VAL A 46 5.47 -4.33 -0.83
N ARG A 47 6.77 -4.62 -0.88
CA ARG A 47 7.61 -4.40 -2.07
C ARG A 47 7.26 -5.35 -3.20
N GLU A 48 7.00 -6.61 -2.87
CA GLU A 48 6.56 -7.62 -3.82
C GLU A 48 5.24 -7.21 -4.47
N VAL A 49 4.22 -6.93 -3.65
CA VAL A 49 2.90 -6.48 -4.12
C VAL A 49 2.99 -5.19 -4.96
N ALA A 50 3.76 -4.20 -4.52
CA ALA A 50 3.95 -2.96 -5.29
C ALA A 50 4.56 -3.24 -6.67
N SER A 51 5.53 -4.17 -6.73
CA SER A 51 6.22 -4.54 -7.97
C SER A 51 5.32 -5.33 -8.91
N GLU A 52 4.52 -6.25 -8.38
CA GLU A 52 3.51 -7.00 -9.13
C GLU A 52 2.47 -6.07 -9.76
N LEU A 53 1.87 -5.19 -8.94
CA LEU A 53 0.84 -4.25 -9.40
C LEU A 53 1.41 -3.26 -10.42
N LYS A 54 2.63 -2.77 -10.21
CA LYS A 54 3.29 -1.85 -11.15
C LYS A 54 3.54 -2.49 -12.51
N ARG A 55 3.80 -3.80 -12.57
CA ARG A 55 4.08 -4.52 -13.82
C ARG A 55 2.89 -4.54 -14.78
N SER A 56 1.67 -4.59 -14.25
CA SER A 56 0.43 -4.67 -15.05
C SER A 56 -0.36 -3.35 -15.11
N ALA A 57 0.00 -2.35 -14.29
CA ALA A 57 -0.74 -1.10 -14.19
C ALA A 57 -0.49 -0.14 -15.37
N ARG A 58 -1.59 0.30 -16.00
CA ARG A 58 -1.58 1.43 -16.95
C ARG A 58 -1.59 2.80 -16.25
N MET A 59 -2.07 2.84 -15.01
CA MET A 59 -2.14 4.05 -14.17
C MET A 59 -1.57 3.75 -12.79
N THR A 60 -0.65 4.58 -12.31
CA THR A 60 0.10 4.33 -11.07
C THR A 60 -0.26 5.28 -9.93
N MET A 61 -1.19 6.21 -10.16
CA MET A 61 -1.70 7.15 -9.16
C MET A 61 -2.18 6.47 -7.88
N PHE A 62 -2.92 5.37 -8.02
CA PHE A 62 -3.49 4.63 -6.89
C PHE A 62 -2.63 3.45 -6.44
N LEU A 63 -1.44 3.28 -7.02
CA LEU A 63 -0.56 2.14 -6.71
C LEU A 63 -0.29 1.99 -5.20
N PRO A 64 -0.01 3.06 -4.42
CA PRO A 64 0.25 2.89 -2.99
C PRO A 64 -0.97 2.37 -2.22
N ALA A 65 -2.16 2.90 -2.50
CA ALA A 65 -3.39 2.47 -1.83
C ALA A 65 -3.77 1.01 -2.17
N LEU A 66 -3.60 0.62 -3.44
CA LEU A 66 -3.80 -0.76 -3.86
C LEU A 66 -2.77 -1.71 -3.24
N THR A 67 -1.52 -1.26 -3.13
CA THR A 67 -0.45 -2.01 -2.49
C THR A 67 -0.76 -2.26 -1.02
N GLU A 68 -1.14 -1.21 -0.28
CA GLU A 68 -1.49 -1.33 1.14
C GLU A 68 -2.60 -2.34 1.37
N ARG A 69 -3.69 -2.23 0.61
CA ARG A 69 -4.84 -3.14 0.73
C ARG A 69 -4.46 -4.59 0.44
N GLU A 70 -3.70 -4.82 -0.62
CA GLU A 70 -3.33 -6.16 -1.04
C GLU A 70 -2.28 -6.79 -0.10
N ALA A 71 -1.28 -6.02 0.33
CA ALA A 71 -0.30 -6.48 1.31
C ALA A 71 -0.97 -6.82 2.65
N ALA A 72 -1.88 -5.98 3.13
CA ALA A 72 -2.65 -6.26 4.35
C ALA A 72 -3.48 -7.55 4.21
N ARG A 73 -4.09 -7.78 3.04
CA ARG A 73 -4.84 -9.01 2.77
C ARG A 73 -3.96 -10.26 2.85
N ARG A 74 -2.76 -10.24 2.22
CA ARG A 74 -1.82 -11.38 2.25
C ARG A 74 -1.30 -11.63 3.67
N LEU A 75 -0.83 -10.59 4.35
CA LEU A 75 -0.37 -10.69 5.74
C LEU A 75 -1.45 -11.22 6.69
N GLN A 76 -2.71 -10.86 6.47
CA GLN A 76 -3.84 -11.39 7.25
C GLN A 76 -4.16 -12.85 6.95
N ALA A 77 -3.96 -13.29 5.70
CA ALA A 77 -4.17 -14.68 5.29
C ALA A 77 -3.04 -15.61 5.80
N ASP A 78 -1.82 -15.09 5.90
CA ASP A 78 -0.66 -15.80 6.43
C ASP A 78 -0.60 -15.78 7.98
N ALA A 79 -1.39 -14.92 8.62
CA ALA A 79 -1.55 -14.93 10.06
C ALA A 79 -2.18 -16.25 10.51
N PRO A 80 -1.65 -16.92 11.55
CA PRO A 80 -2.28 -18.12 12.09
C PRO A 80 -3.73 -17.79 12.48
N ALA A 81 -4.64 -18.74 12.27
CA ALA A 81 -6.06 -18.61 12.62
C ALA A 81 -6.23 -18.53 14.15
N HIS A 82 -5.87 -17.40 14.76
CA HIS A 82 -6.14 -17.10 16.16
C HIS A 82 -6.27 -15.60 16.41
N ALA A 83 -7.35 -15.32 17.13
CA ALA A 83 -7.86 -14.05 17.65
C ALA A 83 -8.55 -13.12 16.63
N PRO A 84 -9.87 -12.83 16.80
CA PRO A 84 -10.49 -11.73 16.10
C PRO A 84 -9.76 -10.46 16.50
N LEU A 85 -9.39 -9.62 15.54
CA LEU A 85 -9.03 -8.22 15.83
C LEU A 85 -10.21 -7.65 16.61
N ALA A 86 -10.01 -7.47 17.92
CA ALA A 86 -11.00 -6.92 18.81
C ALA A 86 -11.52 -5.62 18.19
N ALA A 87 -12.82 -5.61 17.93
CA ALA A 87 -13.56 -4.41 17.60
C ALA A 87 -13.24 -3.36 18.67
N ALA A 88 -12.45 -2.35 18.29
CA ALA A 88 -12.23 -1.20 19.14
C ALA A 88 -13.54 -0.42 19.22
N ALA A 89 -13.95 -0.20 20.47
CA ALA A 89 -15.16 0.46 20.95
C ALA A 89 -15.29 1.92 20.51
#